data_AF-A0A0C9TUY3-F1
#
_entry.id   AF-A0A0C9TUY3-F1
#
_cell.length_a   1.000
_cell.length_b   1.000
_cell.length_c   1.000
_cell.angle_alpha   90.00
_cell.angle_beta   90.00
_cell.angle_gamma   90.00
#
_symmetry.space_group_name_H-M   'P 1'
#
loop_
_entity.id
_entity.type
_entity.pdbx_description
1 polymer ?
#
loop_
_entity_poly.entity_id
_entity_poly.type
_entity_poly.pdbx_seq_one_letter_code
_entity_poly.pdbx_strand_id
1 'polypeptide(L)'
;YWKWCKTNNFKSMLPTDVKARNAATAVANAKQSSLDDHVRVIEPGERVLLYTDKLFREAAIEWLISTNQPIQAVDHPSFKKMIDIASRATNGV
;
A
#
# COMPACT_ATOMS: atom_id res chain seq x y z
N TYR A 1 -42.33 11.01 -31.85
CA TYR A 1 -41.41 11.20 -30.72
C TYR A 1 -39.95 10.89 -31.09
N TRP A 2 -39.54 9.64 -31.34
CA TRP A 2 -38.13 9.31 -31.65
C TRP A 2 -37.50 10.10 -32.81
N LYS A 3 -38.23 10.28 -33.92
CA LYS A 3 -37.77 11.12 -35.06
C LYS A 3 -37.49 12.56 -34.63
N TRP A 4 -38.36 13.13 -33.80
CA TRP A 4 -38.17 14.48 -33.25
C TRP A 4 -36.97 14.55 -32.31
N CYS A 5 -36.79 13.55 -31.43
CA CYS A 5 -35.62 13.47 -30.55
C CYS A 5 -34.31 13.45 -31.36
N LYS A 6 -34.26 12.65 -32.45
CA LYS A 6 -33.11 12.58 -33.35
C LYS A 6 -32.84 13.91 -34.06
N THR A 7 -33.88 14.55 -34.59
CA THR A 7 -33.75 15.84 -35.30
C THR A 7 -33.31 16.98 -34.39
N ASN A 8 -33.69 16.95 -33.10
CA ASN A 8 -33.39 18.01 -32.14
C ASN A 8 -32.20 17.70 -31.23
N ASN A 9 -31.39 16.68 -31.53
CA ASN A 9 -30.29 16.20 -30.67
C ASN A 9 -30.73 15.94 -29.21
N PHE A 10 -31.99 15.54 -29.02
CA PHE A 10 -32.58 15.30 -27.72
C PHE A 10 -32.46 13.81 -27.36
N LYS A 11 -32.06 13.54 -26.13
CA LYS A 11 -31.95 12.17 -25.62
C LYS A 11 -33.32 11.62 -25.27
N SER A 12 -33.72 10.53 -25.93
CA SER A 12 -34.96 9.84 -25.58
C SER A 12 -34.91 9.34 -24.14
N MET A 13 -35.94 9.70 -23.36
CA MET A 13 -36.12 9.25 -21.97
C MET A 13 -37.22 8.21 -21.84
N LEU A 14 -37.66 7.61 -22.96
CA LEU A 14 -38.62 6.52 -22.91
C LEU A 14 -38.04 5.33 -22.14
N PRO A 15 -38.86 4.60 -21.36
CA PRO A 15 -38.38 3.49 -20.54
C PRO A 15 -37.61 2.42 -21.32
N THR A 16 -37.98 2.18 -22.59
CA THR A 16 -37.30 1.24 -23.49
C THR A 16 -35.85 1.66 -23.77
N ASP A 17 -35.65 2.93 -24.07
CA ASP A 17 -34.36 3.47 -24.50
C ASP A 17 -33.41 3.64 -23.30
N VAL A 18 -33.98 3.98 -22.13
CA VAL A 18 -33.24 4.01 -20.86
C VAL A 18 -32.77 2.61 -20.47
N LYS A 19 -33.65 1.59 -20.56
CA LYS A 19 -33.28 0.19 -20.30
C LYS A 19 -32.17 -0.30 -21.23
N ALA A 20 -32.28 -0.04 -22.53
CA ALA A 20 -31.28 -0.44 -23.51
C ALA A 20 -29.91 0.20 -23.23
N ARG A 21 -29.89 1.49 -22.89
CA ARG A 21 -28.66 2.20 -22.54
C ARG A 21 -28.02 1.67 -21.27
N ASN A 22 -28.79 1.45 -20.22
CA ASN A 22 -28.28 0.92 -18.96
C ASN A 22 -27.70 -0.49 -19.15
N ALA A 23 -28.33 -1.34 -19.97
CA ALA A 23 -27.80 -2.65 -20.33
C ALA A 23 -26.47 -2.53 -21.10
N ALA A 24 -26.38 -1.65 -22.09
CA ALA A 24 -25.14 -1.42 -22.82
C ALA A 24 -24.00 -0.90 -21.91
N THR A 25 -24.33 0.00 -20.97
CA THR A 25 -23.37 0.51 -19.97
C THR A 25 -22.94 -0.58 -18.99
N ALA A 26 -23.85 -1.45 -18.55
CA ALA A 26 -23.51 -2.59 -17.70
C ALA A 26 -22.54 -3.56 -18.40
N VAL A 27 -22.75 -3.84 -19.69
CA VAL A 27 -21.85 -4.68 -20.49
C VAL A 27 -20.48 -4.02 -20.69
N ALA A 28 -20.43 -2.70 -20.90
CA ALA A 28 -19.17 -1.97 -21.00
C ALA A 28 -18.41 -1.96 -19.66
N ASN A 29 -19.10 -1.74 -18.55
CA ASN A 29 -18.51 -1.71 -17.20
C ASN A 29 -18.11 -3.11 -16.69
N ALA A 30 -18.73 -4.17 -17.21
CA ALA A 30 -18.31 -5.54 -16.92
C ALA A 30 -16.90 -5.85 -17.47
N LYS A 31 -16.40 -5.05 -18.44
CA LYS A 31 -14.99 -5.05 -18.83
C LYS A 31 -14.23 -4.07 -17.94
N GLN A 32 -13.97 -4.48 -16.70
CA GLN A 32 -13.06 -3.75 -15.83
C GLN A 32 -11.65 -3.76 -16.46
N SER A 33 -11.07 -2.58 -16.68
CA SER A 33 -9.68 -2.46 -17.12
C SER A 33 -8.75 -2.99 -16.03
N SER A 34 -7.74 -3.77 -16.41
CA SER A 34 -6.67 -4.16 -15.49
C SER A 34 -5.92 -2.92 -15.01
N LEU A 35 -5.45 -2.92 -13.76
CA LEU A 35 -4.66 -1.83 -13.19
C LEU A 35 -3.16 -1.95 -13.55
N ASP A 36 -2.78 -2.88 -14.43
CA ASP A 36 -1.39 -3.19 -14.76
C ASP A 36 -0.58 -1.96 -15.22
N ASP A 37 -1.19 -1.02 -15.95
CA ASP A 37 -0.53 0.21 -16.42
C ASP A 37 -0.07 1.15 -15.29
N HIS A 38 -0.61 0.97 -14.07
CA HIS A 38 -0.26 1.75 -12.89
C HIS A 38 0.57 0.95 -11.86
N VAL A 39 0.77 -0.35 -12.08
CA VAL A 39 1.58 -1.19 -11.21
C VAL A 39 3.05 -0.97 -11.56
N ARG A 40 3.75 -0.23 -10.70
CA ARG A 40 5.21 -0.17 -10.75
C ARG A 40 5.75 -1.40 -10.03
N VAL A 41 6.56 -2.20 -10.72
CA VAL A 41 7.41 -3.20 -10.07
C VAL A 41 8.36 -2.44 -9.16
N ILE A 42 8.11 -2.51 -7.85
CA ILE A 42 9.08 -2.07 -6.85
C ILE A 42 10.19 -3.09 -6.95
N GLU A 43 11.36 -2.69 -7.46
CA GLU A 43 12.57 -3.50 -7.31
C GLU A 43 12.65 -3.92 -5.85
N PRO A 44 12.97 -5.19 -5.52
CA PRO A 44 13.14 -5.60 -4.15
C PRO A 44 14.31 -4.81 -3.56
N GLY A 45 14.04 -3.58 -3.13
CA GLY A 45 14.93 -2.77 -2.32
C GLY A 45 15.32 -3.64 -1.14
N GLU A 46 16.59 -3.52 -0.76
CA GLU A 46 17.22 -4.21 0.36
C GLU A 46 16.17 -4.44 1.44
N ARG A 47 15.73 -5.69 1.57
CA ARG A 47 14.57 -6.01 2.40
C ARG A 47 14.96 -5.62 3.80
N VAL A 48 14.41 -4.50 4.28
CA VAL A 48 14.52 -4.08 5.67
C VAL A 48 14.05 -5.29 6.47
N LEU A 49 14.99 -5.97 7.14
CA LEU A 49 14.66 -7.13 7.95
C LEU A 49 13.58 -6.68 8.92
N LEU A 50 12.41 -7.30 8.81
CA LEU A 50 11.29 -6.94 9.67
C LEU A 50 11.73 -7.15 11.11
N TYR A 51 11.49 -6.13 11.94
CA TYR A 51 11.76 -6.22 13.36
C TYR A 51 11.05 -7.45 13.94
N THR A 52 11.79 -8.28 14.67
CA THR A 52 11.23 -9.30 15.55
C THR A 52 12.00 -9.27 16.86
N ASP A 53 11.31 -9.49 17.99
CA ASP A 53 11.94 -9.49 19.31
C ASP A 53 13.08 -10.52 19.40
N LYS A 54 12.97 -11.64 18.66
CA LYS A 54 14.00 -12.67 18.59
C LYS A 54 15.28 -12.13 17.92
N LEU A 55 15.16 -11.54 16.73
CA LEU A 55 16.31 -10.98 16.00
C LEU A 55 16.96 -9.84 16.79
N PHE A 56 16.15 -8.96 17.39
CA PHE A 56 16.64 -7.88 18.22
C PHE A 56 17.41 -8.40 19.43
N ARG A 57 16.89 -9.41 20.13
CA ARG A 57 17.56 -10.03 21.27
C ARG A 57 18.87 -10.71 20.89
N GLU A 58 18.90 -11.42 19.77
CA GLU A 58 20.12 -12.06 19.27
C GLU A 58 21.21 -11.02 18.97
N ALA A 59 20.86 -9.96 18.24
CA ALA A 59 21.77 -8.85 17.95
C ALA A 59 22.24 -8.13 19.22
N ALA A 60 21.35 -7.92 20.21
CA ALA A 60 21.71 -7.30 21.47
C ALA A 60 22.67 -8.17 22.30
N ILE A 61 22.48 -9.50 22.33
CA ILE A 61 23.40 -10.43 23.00
C ILE A 61 24.78 -10.40 22.34
N GLU A 62 24.83 -10.45 21.01
CA GLU A 62 26.09 -10.37 20.27
C GLU A 62 26.82 -9.05 20.52
N TRP A 63 26.09 -7.94 20.55
CA TRP A 63 26.62 -6.63 20.92
C TRP A 63 27.18 -6.61 22.35
N LEU A 64 26.46 -7.16 23.33
CA LEU A 64 26.92 -7.23 24.73
C LEU A 64 28.23 -8.02 24.86
N ILE A 65 28.34 -9.17 24.17
CA ILE A 65 29.53 -10.03 24.20
C ILE A 65 30.71 -9.32 23.53
N SER A 66 30.51 -8.77 22.33
CA SER A 66 31.58 -8.15 21.54
C SER A 66 32.14 -6.88 22.18
N THR A 67 31.33 -6.15 22.94
CA THR A 67 31.72 -4.90 23.62
C THR A 67 31.98 -5.09 25.12
N ASN A 68 31.89 -6.33 25.62
CA ASN A 68 32.06 -6.70 27.03
C ASN A 68 31.21 -5.83 27.98
N GLN A 69 29.95 -5.62 27.62
CA GLN A 69 29.00 -4.81 28.40
C GLN A 69 28.22 -5.67 29.39
N PRO A 70 27.85 -5.13 30.56
CA PRO A 70 26.98 -5.84 31.48
C PRO A 70 25.58 -6.04 30.87
N ILE A 71 24.89 -7.10 31.28
CA ILE A 71 23.51 -7.40 30.81
C ILE A 71 22.57 -6.22 31.04
N GLN A 72 22.79 -5.43 32.10
CA GLN A 72 22.00 -4.24 32.42
C GLN A 72 22.16 -3.08 31.42
N ALA A 73 23.14 -3.13 30.50
CA ALA A 73 23.36 -2.07 29.52
C ALA A 73 22.15 -1.87 28.59
N VAL A 74 21.40 -2.93 28.26
CA VAL A 74 20.18 -2.83 27.44
C VAL A 74 19.03 -2.13 28.16
N ASP A 75 19.06 -2.10 29.49
CA ASP A 75 18.08 -1.39 30.30
C ASP A 75 18.37 0.09 30.47
N HIS A 76 19.59 0.51 30.15
CA HIS A 76 20.07 1.86 30.35
C HIS A 76 19.26 2.87 29.51
N PRO A 77 18.82 4.01 30.09
CA PRO A 77 18.00 5.00 29.38
C PRO A 77 18.63 5.51 28.09
N SER A 78 19.95 5.69 28.05
CA SER A 78 20.65 6.13 26.83
C SER A 78 20.61 5.11 25.71
N PHE A 79 20.68 3.81 26.03
CA PHE A 79 20.55 2.74 25.04
C PHE A 79 19.14 2.74 24.45
N LYS A 80 18.10 2.79 25.31
CA LYS A 80 16.70 2.89 24.88
C LYS A 80 16.44 4.12 24.00
N LYS A 81 17.01 5.27 24.37
CA LYS A 81 16.94 6.51 23.58
C LYS A 81 17.57 6.36 22.19
N MET A 82 18.73 5.69 22.10
CA MET A 82 19.40 5.45 20.82
C MET A 82 18.54 4.60 19.88
N ILE A 83 17.94 3.52 20.39
CA ILE A 83 17.05 2.64 19.62
C ILE A 83 15.77 3.38 19.18
N ASP A 84 15.19 4.20 20.05
CA ASP A 84 14.00 5.01 19.72
C ASP A 84 14.29 6.06 18.62
N ILE A 85 15.50 6.62 18.57
CA ILE A 85 15.90 7.52 17.48
C ILE A 85 16.07 6.73 16.18
N ALA A 86 16.79 5.61 16.24
CA ALA A 86 17.06 4.74 15.10
C ALA A 86 15.77 4.17 14.46
N SER A 87 14.79 3.76 15.26
CA SER A 87 13.55 3.15 14.78
C SER A 87 12.64 4.11 14.00
N ARG A 88 12.86 5.42 14.15
CA ARG A 88 12.10 6.47 13.44
C ARG A 88 12.68 6.81 12.07
N ALA A 89 13.83 6.24 11.71
CA ALA A 89 14.46 6.51 10.43
C ALA A 89 13.61 5.94 9.28
N THR A 90 13.27 6.78 8.31
CA THR A 90 12.28 6.48 7.26
C THR A 90 12.71 5.36 6.32
N ASN A 91 14.02 5.12 6.20
CA ASN A 91 14.61 4.16 5.26
C ASN A 91 15.55 3.15 5.95
N GLY A 92 15.40 2.94 7.27
CA GLY A 92 16.40 2.25 8.08
C GLY A 92 17.49 3.20 8.60
N VAL A 93 18.39 2.66 9.43
CA VAL A 93 19.55 3.38 10.01
C VAL A 93 20.73 3.35 9.04
#